data_AF-A0A3N7HXJ8-F1
#
_entry.id   AF-A0A3N7HXJ8-F1
#
_cell.length_a   1.000
_cell.length_b   1.000
_cell.length_c   1.000
_cell.angle_alpha   90.00
_cell.angle_beta   90.00
_cell.angle_gamma   90.00
#
_symmetry.space_group_name_H-M   'P 1'
#
loop_
_entity.id
_entity.type
_entity.pdbx_description
1 polymer ?
#
loop_
_entity_poly.entity_id
_entity_poly.type
_entity_poly.pdbx_seq_one_letter_code
_entity_poly.pdbx_strand_id
1 'polypeptide(L)' 'MDFLDKGFTYRAKVFKDGASASYDTDPYPVAIEELDVTSTTTLDLQLAAGGGTAIIFSRL' A
#
# COMPACT_ATOMS: atom_id res chain seq x y z
N MET A 1 -10.95 -4.34 0.07
CA MET A 1 -10.91 -3.38 -1.06
C MET A 1 -12.30 -3.28 -1.68
N ASP A 2 -13.35 -3.23 -0.87
CA ASP A 2 -14.75 -3.36 -1.28
C ASP A 2 -15.29 -2.18 -2.10
N PHE A 3 -14.56 -1.06 -2.11
CA PHE A 3 -14.81 0.09 -2.97
C PHE A 3 -14.38 -0.10 -4.44
N LEU A 4 -13.61 -1.15 -4.78
CA LEU A 4 -13.23 -1.46 -6.16
C LEU A 4 -14.37 -2.12 -6.93
N ASP A 5 -14.36 -2.01 -8.27
CA ASP A 5 -15.38 -2.61 -9.11
C ASP A 5 -15.38 -4.15 -8.96
N LYS A 6 -16.55 -4.71 -8.66
CA LYS A 6 -16.71 -6.17 -8.51
C LYS A 6 -16.39 -6.89 -9.82
N GLY A 7 -15.63 -7.98 -9.73
CA GLY A 7 -15.25 -8.81 -10.86
C GLY A 7 -14.07 -8.27 -11.68
N PHE A 8 -13.47 -7.14 -11.30
CA PHE A 8 -12.27 -6.60 -11.93
C PHE A 8 -11.02 -6.78 -11.08
N THR A 9 -9.89 -6.93 -11.78
CA THR A 9 -8.55 -6.98 -11.20
C THR A 9 -7.87 -5.63 -11.39
N TYR A 10 -7.14 -5.18 -10.38
CA TYR A 10 -6.36 -3.96 -10.39
C TYR A 10 -4.92 -4.29 -10.03
N ARG A 11 -3.97 -3.62 -10.68
CA ARG A 11 -2.60 -3.51 -10.18
C ARG A 11 -2.57 -2.45 -9.09
N ALA A 12 -2.33 -2.88 -7.85
CA ALA A 12 -2.05 -1.99 -6.74
C ALA A 12 -0.56 -1.73 -6.67
N LYS A 13 -0.14 -0.47 -6.77
CA LYS A 13 1.22 -0.02 -6.47
C LYS A 13 1.22 0.65 -5.10
N VAL A 14 1.82 -0.01 -4.13
CA VAL A 14 1.80 0.36 -2.71
C VAL A 14 3.13 0.99 -2.35
N PHE A 15 3.09 2.22 -1.86
CA PHE A 15 4.21 2.94 -1.27
C PHE A 15 4.00 2.95 0.24
N LYS A 16 4.81 2.21 0.99
CA LYS A 16 4.69 2.06 2.43
C LYS A 16 5.99 2.44 3.13
N ASP A 17 5.87 2.72 4.42
CA ASP A 17 7.01 2.91 5.30
C ASP A 17 8.01 1.74 5.15
N GLY A 18 9.29 2.07 4.99
CA GLY A 18 10.35 1.07 4.99
C GLY A 18 10.54 0.44 6.38
N ALA A 19 11.24 -0.69 6.45
CA ALA A 19 11.34 -1.48 7.69
C ALA A 19 11.94 -0.71 8.90
N SER A 20 12.82 0.27 8.66
CA SER A 20 13.42 1.12 9.69
C SER A 20 12.75 2.48 9.84
N ALA A 21 11.66 2.74 9.10
CA ALA A 21 11.08 4.07 9.04
C ALA A 21 10.59 4.52 10.43
N SER A 22 10.95 5.76 10.78
CA SER A 22 10.40 6.48 11.92
C SER A 22 10.58 7.97 11.69
N TYR A 23 9.55 8.76 11.98
CA TYR A 23 9.56 10.20 11.71
C TYR A 23 10.75 10.95 12.35
N ASP A 24 11.20 10.49 13.52
CA ASP A 24 12.21 11.15 14.34
C ASP A 24 13.67 10.73 14.05
N THR A 25 13.87 9.50 13.58
CA THR A 25 15.19 8.86 13.50
C THR A 25 15.59 8.46 12.08
N ASP A 26 14.63 8.02 11.25
CA ASP A 26 14.87 7.60 9.87
C ASP A 26 13.60 7.79 9.03
N PRO A 27 13.28 9.03 8.60
CA PRO A 27 11.98 9.35 8.02
C PRO A 27 11.83 9.02 6.52
N TYR A 28 12.91 8.62 5.85
CA TYR A 28 12.97 8.44 4.39
C TYR A 28 12.87 7.01 3.84
N PRO A 29 13.02 5.92 4.61
CA PRO A 29 12.84 4.57 4.07
C PRO A 29 11.42 4.40 3.51
N VAL A 30 11.36 4.01 2.24
CA VAL A 30 10.11 3.67 1.56
C VAL A 30 10.28 2.31 0.90
N ALA A 31 9.34 1.41 1.15
CA ALA A 31 9.20 0.16 0.42
C ALA A 31 8.10 0.33 -0.64
N ILE A 32 8.40 -0.10 -1.86
CA ILE A 32 7.43 -0.08 -2.97
C ILE A 32 7.17 -1.51 -3.40
N GLU A 33 5.91 -1.90 -3.43
CA GLU A 33 5.47 -3.21 -3.90
C GLU A 33 4.33 -3.08 -4.91
N GLU A 34 4.25 -4.06 -5.79
CA GLU A 34 3.18 -4.18 -6.78
C GLU A 34 2.52 -5.53 -6.66
N LEU A 35 1.19 -5.54 -6.60
CA LEU A 35 0.41 -6.76 -6.52
C LEU A 35 -0.95 -6.61 -7.21
N ASP A 36 -1.46 -7.73 -7.71
CA ASP A 36 -2.80 -7.78 -8.29
C ASP A 36 -3.84 -7.97 -7.17
N VAL A 37 -4.86 -7.14 -7.17
CA VAL A 37 -5.92 -7.12 -6.15
C VAL A 37 -7.29 -7.08 -6.80
N THR A 38 -8.31 -7.50 -6.06
CA THR A 38 -9.72 -7.39 -6.47
C THR A 38 -10.54 -6.78 -5.34
N SER A 39 -11.84 -6.57 -5.57
CA SER A 39 -12.76 -6.07 -4.53
C SER A 39 -12.77 -6.90 -3.25
N THR A 40 -12.39 -8.19 -3.31
CA THR A 40 -12.36 -9.11 -2.16
C THR A 40 -11.00 -9.16 -1.45
N THR A 41 -9.98 -8.49 -1.97
CA THR A 41 -8.66 -8.47 -1.35
C THR A 41 -8.69 -7.64 -0.06
N THR A 42 -8.02 -8.15 0.99
CA THR A 42 -7.67 -7.40 2.20
C THR A 42 -6.17 -7.16 2.21
N LEU A 43 -5.76 -5.93 2.51
CA LEU A 43 -4.36 -5.57 2.71
C LEU A 43 -4.14 -5.21 4.16
N ASP A 44 -3.16 -5.86 4.79
CA ASP A 44 -2.66 -5.49 6.10
C ASP A 44 -1.52 -4.48 5.92
N LEU A 45 -1.75 -3.24 6.36
CA LEU A 45 -0.80 -2.13 6.22
C LEU A 45 -0.15 -1.85 7.58
N GLN A 46 1.15 -2.06 7.66
CA GLN A 46 1.94 -1.69 8.84
C GLN A 46 2.47 -0.28 8.67
N LEU A 47 2.15 0.59 9.62
CA LEU A 47 2.58 1.99 9.63
C LEU A 47 3.66 2.20 10.69
N ALA A 48 4.70 2.94 10.32
CA ALA A 48 5.68 3.46 11.25
C ALA A 48 5.10 4.62 12.07
N ALA A 49 5.80 4.98 13.15
CA ALA A 49 5.42 6.14 13.96
C ALA A 49 5.48 7.43 13.13
N GLY A 50 4.31 8.07 12.95
CA GLY A 50 4.17 9.27 12.12
C GLY A 50 4.27 9.03 10.60
N GLY A 51 4.28 7.76 10.17
CA GLY A 51 4.40 7.36 8.77
C GLY A 51 3.05 7.22 8.05
N GLY A 52 3.04 6.46 6.96
CA GLY A 52 1.86 6.31 6.12
C GLY A 52 1.98 5.26 5.03
N THR A 53 0.91 5.13 4.25
CA THR A 53 0.88 4.33 3.04
C THR A 53 0.06 5.03 1.97
N ALA A 54 0.57 5.06 0.74
CA ALA A 54 -0.15 5.53 -0.44
C ALA A 54 -0.28 4.38 -1.43
N ILE A 55 -1.45 4.25 -2.07
CA ILE A 55 -1.73 3.18 -3.03
C ILE A 55 -2.33 3.78 -4.30
N ILE A 56 -1.76 3.40 -5.44
CA ILE A 56 -2.33 3.68 -6.76
C ILE A 56 -2.97 2.38 -7.27
N PHE A 57 -4.25 2.46 -7.67
CA PHE A 57 -4.96 1.35 -8.29
C PHE A 57 -5.12 1.62 -9.79
N SER A 58 -4.51 0.76 -10.61
CA SER A 58 -4.67 0.78 -12.06
C SER A 58 -5.44 -0.45 -12.49
N ARG A 59 -6.60 -0.27 -13.12
CA ARG A 59 -7.40 -1.39 -13.62
C ARG A 59 -6.65 -2.12 -14.75
N LEU A 60 -6.66 -3.45 -14.71
CA LEU A 60 -6.07 -4.32 -15.73
C LEU A 60 -7.07 -4.68 -16.83
#